data_AF-A0A3D4WRH9-F1
#
_entry.id   AF-A0A3D4WRH9-F1
#
_cell.length_a   1.000
_cell.length_b   1.000
_cell.length_c   1.000
_cell.angle_alpha   90.00
_cell.angle_beta   90.00
_cell.angle_gamma   90.00
#
_symmetry.space_group_name_H-M   'P 1'
#
loop_
_entity.id
_entity.type
_entity.pdbx_description
1 polymer ?
#
loop_
_entity_poly.entity_id
_entity_poly.type
_entity_poly.pdbx_seq_one_letter_code
_entity_poly.pdbx_strand_id
1 'polypeptide(L)'
;MKSLLDGLNEPQRAAVTHVGAPLLIVAGAGSGKTKVLTQRIAYLLAERNVHPGEILAITFTNKAAGELKERVGHQVGNRARMMWVSTFHSACLRILRAEHEHAGLKSSFSIYDADDSRRLMQLVARELDLDPKRYPPRGLAAQVSNLKNELIDPDDFDPKGPIQRVLGEAYSLYQQRLQQAHALDFDDLI
;
A
#
# COMPACT_ATOMS: atom_id res chain seq x y z
N MET A 1 1.74 -29.41 19.35
CA MET A 1 2.82 -30.02 18.54
C MET A 1 2.33 -30.71 17.25
N LYS A 2 1.38 -31.67 17.24
CA LYS A 2 0.89 -32.24 15.96
C LYS A 2 -0.06 -31.32 15.17
N SER A 3 -0.92 -30.54 15.84
CA SER A 3 -2.09 -29.94 15.16
C SER A 3 -1.85 -28.87 14.09
N LEU A 4 -0.74 -28.12 14.12
CA LEU A 4 -0.57 -26.98 13.19
C LEU A 4 -0.17 -27.41 11.79
N LEU A 5 0.64 -28.47 11.67
CA LEU A 5 1.11 -28.96 10.38
C LEU A 5 0.24 -30.10 9.83
N ASP A 6 -0.77 -30.54 10.58
CA ASP A 6 -1.67 -31.61 10.17
C ASP A 6 -2.53 -31.17 8.95
N GLY A 7 -2.67 -32.08 7.99
CA GLY A 7 -3.41 -31.82 6.75
C GLY A 7 -2.73 -30.82 5.80
N LEU A 8 -1.42 -30.60 5.94
CA LEU A 8 -0.58 -29.94 4.93
C LEU A 8 0.12 -31.00 4.09
N ASN A 9 0.13 -30.80 2.77
CA ASN A 9 1.01 -31.57 1.88
C ASN A 9 2.48 -31.13 2.06
N GLU A 10 3.41 -31.85 1.43
CA GLU A 10 4.84 -31.58 1.58
C GLU A 10 5.25 -30.15 1.19
N PRO A 11 4.86 -29.60 0.02
CA PRO A 11 5.15 -28.20 -0.32
C PRO A 11 4.58 -27.17 0.67
N GLN A 12 3.34 -27.38 1.13
CA GLN A 12 2.71 -26.49 2.10
C GLN A 12 3.42 -26.54 3.45
N ARG A 13 3.81 -27.73 3.91
CA ARG A 13 4.58 -27.91 5.14
C ARG A 13 5.92 -27.20 5.05
N ALA A 14 6.65 -27.39 3.94
CA ALA A 14 7.91 -26.71 3.69
C ALA A 14 7.76 -25.19 3.76
N ALA A 15 6.72 -24.63 3.13
CA ALA A 15 6.43 -23.21 3.18
C ALA A 15 6.08 -22.70 4.60
N VAL A 16 5.32 -23.47 5.39
CA VAL A 16 4.96 -23.11 6.76
C VAL A 16 6.19 -23.13 7.68
N THR A 17 7.06 -24.13 7.54
CA THR A 17 8.23 -24.31 8.41
C THR A 17 9.48 -23.59 7.92
N HIS A 18 9.44 -22.91 6.77
CA HIS A 18 10.58 -22.24 6.14
C HIS A 18 11.22 -21.19 7.06
N VAL A 19 12.56 -21.18 7.08
CA VAL A 19 13.43 -20.28 7.85
C VAL A 19 14.59 -19.81 6.96
N GLY A 20 15.09 -18.61 7.21
CA GLY A 20 16.28 -18.09 6.54
C GLY A 20 15.93 -17.13 5.39
N ALA A 21 16.46 -17.41 4.21
CA ALA A 21 16.36 -16.53 3.04
C ALA A 21 14.91 -16.22 2.60
N PRO A 22 14.67 -15.18 1.79
CA PRO A 22 13.36 -14.88 1.24
C PRO A 22 12.72 -16.08 0.54
N LEU A 23 11.41 -16.28 0.74
CA LEU A 23 10.64 -17.38 0.15
C LEU A 23 9.60 -16.86 -0.82
N LEU A 24 9.62 -17.38 -2.05
CA LEU A 24 8.55 -17.19 -3.03
C LEU A 24 7.69 -18.45 -3.11
N ILE A 25 6.38 -18.30 -2.92
CA ILE A 25 5.40 -19.39 -3.06
C ILE A 25 4.58 -19.15 -4.32
N VAL A 26 4.82 -19.95 -5.36
CA VAL A 26 4.00 -19.95 -6.58
C VAL A 26 2.86 -20.94 -6.39
N ALA A 27 1.62 -20.46 -6.42
CA ALA A 27 0.47 -21.27 -6.05
C ALA A 27 -0.75 -20.97 -6.92
N GLY A 28 -1.29 -22.00 -7.58
CA GLY A 28 -2.49 -21.92 -8.42
C GLY A 28 -3.78 -21.70 -7.64
N ALA A 29 -4.90 -21.47 -8.33
CA ALA A 29 -6.22 -21.41 -7.71
C ALA A 29 -6.51 -22.71 -6.92
N GLY A 30 -7.18 -22.62 -5.77
CA GLY A 30 -7.55 -23.80 -4.96
C GLY A 30 -6.40 -24.50 -4.20
N SER A 31 -5.14 -24.12 -4.40
CA SER A 31 -3.96 -24.77 -3.78
C SER A 31 -3.78 -24.54 -2.27
N GLY A 32 -4.69 -23.82 -1.61
CA GLY A 32 -4.63 -23.57 -0.18
C GLY A 32 -3.69 -22.43 0.24
N LYS A 33 -3.39 -21.47 -0.65
CA LYS A 33 -2.56 -20.26 -0.36
C LYS A 33 -2.84 -19.62 1.00
N THR A 34 -4.11 -19.30 1.24
CA THR A 34 -4.53 -18.65 2.48
C THR A 34 -4.30 -19.54 3.69
N LYS A 35 -4.55 -20.85 3.57
CA LYS A 35 -4.28 -21.83 4.64
C LYS A 35 -2.79 -21.85 4.98
N VAL A 36 -1.91 -21.89 3.97
CA VAL A 36 -0.45 -21.83 4.17
C VAL A 36 -0.04 -20.56 4.91
N LEU A 37 -0.57 -19.40 4.50
CA LEU A 37 -0.23 -18.12 5.12
C LEU A 37 -0.65 -18.07 6.59
N THR A 38 -1.88 -18.49 6.91
CA THR A 38 -2.39 -18.49 8.29
C THR A 38 -1.63 -19.47 9.16
N GLN A 39 -1.37 -20.68 8.66
CA GLN A 39 -0.59 -21.69 9.38
C GLN A 39 0.86 -21.23 9.61
N ARG A 40 1.47 -20.54 8.65
CA ARG A 40 2.82 -19.98 8.79
C ARG A 40 2.85 -18.96 9.93
N ILE A 41 1.89 -18.05 10.00
CA ILE A 41 1.79 -17.09 11.11
C ILE A 41 1.63 -17.82 12.44
N ALA A 42 0.71 -18.78 12.53
CA ALA A 42 0.53 -19.57 13.75
C ALA A 42 1.80 -20.33 14.16
N TYR A 43 2.52 -20.91 13.19
CA TYR A 43 3.78 -21.60 13.42
C TYR A 43 4.89 -20.68 13.93
N LEU A 44 5.04 -19.48 13.35
CA LEU A 44 6.01 -18.48 13.82
C LEU A 44 5.75 -18.09 15.28
N LEU A 45 4.49 -17.89 15.65
CA LEU A 45 4.12 -17.51 17.01
C LEU A 45 4.26 -18.66 18.02
N ALA A 46 3.88 -19.88 17.64
CA ALA A 46 3.84 -21.02 18.55
C ALA A 46 5.19 -21.73 18.69
N GLU A 47 5.89 -21.94 17.57
CA GLU A 47 7.07 -22.81 17.50
C GLU A 47 8.38 -22.02 17.37
N ARG A 48 8.31 -20.78 16.86
CA ARG A 48 9.49 -19.90 16.74
C ARG A 48 9.52 -18.77 17.77
N ASN A 49 8.49 -18.67 18.62
CA ASN A 49 8.36 -17.66 19.67
C ASN A 49 8.53 -16.22 19.15
N VAL A 50 8.11 -15.96 17.90
CA VAL A 50 8.10 -14.62 17.31
C VAL A 50 7.09 -13.75 18.06
N HIS A 51 7.45 -12.50 18.35
CA HIS A 51 6.50 -11.59 18.98
C HIS A 51 5.43 -11.19 17.96
N PRO A 52 4.13 -11.19 18.30
CA PRO A 52 3.07 -10.85 17.33
C PRO A 52 3.23 -9.49 16.65
N GLY A 53 3.81 -8.50 17.36
CA GLY A 53 4.11 -7.18 16.77
C GLY A 53 5.19 -7.19 15.68
N GLU A 54 5.97 -8.26 15.55
CA GLU A 54 7.00 -8.44 14.51
C GLU A 54 6.42 -9.05 13.22
N ILE A 55 5.11 -9.36 13.20
CA ILE A 55 4.42 -9.93 12.03
C ILE A 55 3.68 -8.85 11.27
N LEU A 56 4.10 -8.63 10.01
CA LEU A 56 3.41 -7.84 9.00
C LEU A 56 2.91 -8.75 7.88
N ALA A 57 1.60 -8.71 7.64
CA ALA A 57 0.92 -9.41 6.56
C ALA A 57 0.13 -8.40 5.71
N ILE A 58 0.57 -8.21 4.47
CA ILE A 58 -0.02 -7.25 3.54
C ILE A 58 -0.89 -7.97 2.50
N THR A 59 -2.02 -7.38 2.17
CA THR A 59 -2.91 -7.82 1.07
C THR A 59 -3.31 -6.64 0.19
N PHE A 60 -3.94 -6.89 -0.96
CA PHE A 60 -4.33 -5.81 -1.88
C PHE A 60 -5.65 -5.15 -1.53
N THR A 61 -6.55 -5.81 -0.78
CA THR A 61 -7.89 -5.29 -0.51
C THR A 61 -8.23 -5.34 0.98
N ASN A 62 -9.03 -4.38 1.44
CA ASN A 62 -9.51 -4.35 2.83
C ASN A 62 -10.30 -5.62 3.19
N LYS A 63 -11.05 -6.18 2.23
CA LYS A 63 -11.77 -7.45 2.40
C LYS A 63 -10.79 -8.60 2.66
N ALA A 64 -9.74 -8.74 1.85
CA ALA A 64 -8.73 -9.78 2.03
C ALA A 64 -7.97 -9.61 3.35
N ALA A 65 -7.62 -8.38 3.74
CA ALA A 65 -6.99 -8.11 5.02
C ALA A 65 -7.92 -8.50 6.19
N GLY A 66 -9.21 -8.15 6.11
CA GLY A 66 -10.22 -8.51 7.11
C GLY A 66 -10.39 -10.02 7.25
N GLU A 67 -10.59 -10.73 6.14
CA GLU A 67 -10.70 -12.19 6.12
C GLU A 67 -9.44 -12.87 6.65
N LEU A 68 -8.26 -12.37 6.29
CA LEU A 68 -7.00 -12.92 6.80
C LEU A 68 -6.88 -12.69 8.31
N LYS A 69 -7.21 -11.49 8.80
CA LYS A 69 -7.17 -11.14 10.22
C LYS A 69 -8.12 -12.02 11.04
N GLU A 70 -9.33 -12.26 10.55
CA GLU A 70 -10.31 -13.17 11.17
C GLU A 70 -9.76 -14.60 11.23
N ARG A 71 -9.27 -15.13 10.11
CA ARG A 71 -8.71 -16.49 10.04
C ARG A 71 -7.53 -16.70 10.99
N VAL A 72 -6.61 -15.73 11.05
CA VAL A 72 -5.49 -15.81 12.00
C VAL A 72 -6.00 -15.67 13.43
N GLY A 73 -6.97 -14.79 13.69
CA GLY A 73 -7.62 -14.63 14.99
C GLY A 73 -8.22 -15.94 15.53
N HIS A 74 -8.85 -16.75 14.67
CA HIS A 74 -9.34 -18.07 15.07
C HIS A 74 -8.22 -19.05 15.46
N GLN A 75 -7.00 -18.89 14.92
CA GLN A 75 -5.88 -19.79 15.20
C GLN A 75 -5.05 -19.38 16.41
N VAL A 76 -4.85 -18.07 16.62
CA VAL A 76 -3.90 -17.55 17.64
C VAL A 76 -4.56 -16.64 18.68
N GLY A 77 -5.88 -16.47 18.60
CA GLY A 77 -6.68 -15.71 19.54
C GLY A 77 -6.32 -14.22 19.58
N ASN A 78 -6.34 -13.65 20.78
CA ASN A 78 -6.09 -12.22 21.00
C ASN A 78 -4.71 -11.74 20.55
N ARG A 79 -3.72 -12.64 20.40
CA ARG A 79 -2.40 -12.30 19.88
C ARG A 79 -2.48 -11.67 18.48
N ALA A 80 -3.50 -12.02 17.69
CA ALA A 80 -3.69 -11.48 16.36
C ALA A 80 -3.92 -9.95 16.32
N ARG A 81 -4.38 -9.36 17.43
CA ARG A 81 -4.64 -7.91 17.50
C ARG A 81 -3.38 -7.06 17.48
N MET A 82 -2.23 -7.62 17.89
CA MET A 82 -0.94 -6.93 17.91
C MET A 82 -0.21 -6.98 16.57
N MET A 83 -0.58 -7.92 15.69
CA MET A 83 0.04 -8.04 14.35
C MET A 83 -0.49 -6.96 13.41
N TRP A 84 0.28 -6.68 12.37
CA TRP A 84 -0.15 -5.80 11.29
C TRP A 84 -0.69 -6.64 10.15
N VAL A 85 -2.02 -6.76 10.07
CA VAL A 85 -2.72 -7.40 8.95
C VAL A 85 -3.52 -6.34 8.23
N SER A 86 -3.04 -5.89 7.07
CA SER A 86 -3.54 -4.66 6.43
C SER A 86 -3.37 -4.67 4.92
N THR A 87 -3.82 -3.60 4.26
CA THR A 87 -3.37 -3.26 2.90
C THR A 87 -2.03 -2.53 2.92
N PHE A 88 -1.40 -2.35 1.76
CA PHE A 88 -0.23 -1.47 1.60
C PHE A 88 -0.52 -0.08 2.16
N HIS A 89 -1.52 0.60 1.60
CA HIS A 89 -1.95 1.93 2.03
C HIS A 89 -2.27 2.02 3.53
N SER A 90 -2.94 1.02 4.11
CA SER A 90 -3.23 1.02 5.55
C SER A 90 -1.96 0.89 6.41
N ALA A 91 -0.97 0.10 5.96
CA ALA A 91 0.31 -0.03 6.65
C ALA A 91 1.10 1.28 6.56
N CYS A 92 1.25 1.83 5.35
CA CYS A 92 2.02 3.04 5.14
C CYS A 92 1.37 4.26 5.79
N LEU A 93 0.03 4.39 5.75
CA LEU A 93 -0.67 5.42 6.51
C LEU A 93 -0.39 5.32 8.00
N ARG A 94 -0.36 4.11 8.58
CA ARG A 94 -0.03 3.92 10.00
C ARG A 94 1.40 4.38 10.31
N ILE A 95 2.35 4.10 9.41
CA ILE A 95 3.74 4.56 9.53
C ILE A 95 3.79 6.09 9.45
N LEU A 96 3.20 6.69 8.42
CA LEU A 96 3.17 8.14 8.22
C LEU A 96 2.49 8.88 9.38
N ARG A 97 1.46 8.30 10.00
CA ARG A 97 0.83 8.89 11.20
C ARG A 97 1.72 8.82 12.43
N ALA A 98 2.51 7.77 12.57
CA ALA A 98 3.46 7.63 13.69
C ALA A 98 4.69 8.53 13.49
N GLU A 99 5.17 8.64 12.26
CA GLU A 99 6.43 9.31 11.89
C GLU A 99 6.19 10.65 11.16
N HIS A 100 5.03 11.27 11.39
CA HIS A 100 4.61 12.44 10.60
C HIS A 100 5.63 13.59 10.66
N GLU A 101 6.29 13.81 11.81
CA GLU A 101 7.30 14.87 11.97
C GLU A 101 8.51 14.62 11.06
N HIS A 102 9.02 13.38 11.04
CA HIS A 102 10.13 12.99 10.17
C HIS A 102 9.77 13.06 8.69
N ALA A 103 8.50 12.82 8.35
CA ALA A 103 7.97 12.98 7.00
C ALA A 103 7.69 14.45 6.61
N GLY A 104 7.92 15.42 7.51
CA GLY A 104 7.58 16.83 7.26
C GLY A 104 6.07 17.11 7.18
N LEU A 105 5.26 16.21 7.75
CA LEU A 105 3.80 16.25 7.74
C LEU A 105 3.23 16.69 9.08
N LYS A 106 2.05 17.31 9.01
CA LYS A 106 1.22 17.50 10.21
C LYS A 106 0.58 16.18 10.61
N SER A 107 0.51 15.89 11.91
CA SER A 107 -0.21 14.71 12.43
C SER A 107 -1.63 14.57 11.91
N SER A 108 -2.27 15.71 11.58
CA SER A 108 -3.63 15.83 11.08
C SER A 108 -3.76 15.93 9.55
N PHE A 109 -2.76 15.52 8.76
CA PHE A 109 -2.84 15.59 7.30
C PHE A 109 -4.10 14.92 6.76
N SER A 110 -4.70 15.45 5.70
CA SER A 110 -5.88 14.88 5.04
C SER A 110 -5.47 13.85 3.99
N ILE A 111 -6.34 12.89 3.70
CA ILE A 111 -6.15 11.95 2.59
C ILE A 111 -7.20 12.27 1.54
N TYR A 112 -6.77 12.64 0.34
CA TYR A 112 -7.65 12.90 -0.78
C TYR A 112 -8.02 11.57 -1.45
N ASP A 113 -9.31 11.41 -1.71
CA ASP A 113 -9.80 10.31 -2.54
C ASP A 113 -9.67 10.63 -4.03
N ALA A 114 -10.10 9.70 -4.88
CA ALA A 114 -10.04 9.88 -6.33
C ALA A 114 -10.91 11.04 -6.85
N ASP A 115 -11.93 11.48 -6.12
CA ASP A 115 -12.76 12.61 -6.51
C ASP A 115 -12.07 13.93 -6.15
N ASP A 116 -11.48 13.99 -4.96
CA ASP A 116 -10.74 15.16 -4.47
C ASP A 116 -9.47 15.40 -5.28
N SER A 117 -8.68 14.37 -5.58
CA SER A 117 -7.51 14.47 -6.47
C SER A 117 -7.91 14.94 -7.88
N ARG A 118 -9.05 14.46 -8.41
CA ARG A 118 -9.56 14.91 -9.73
C ARG A 118 -9.99 16.37 -9.70
N ARG A 119 -10.67 16.82 -8.64
CA ARG A 119 -11.06 18.23 -8.47
C ARG A 119 -9.82 19.12 -8.34
N LEU A 120 -8.81 18.67 -7.61
CA LEU A 120 -7.56 19.42 -7.48
C LEU A 120 -6.86 19.57 -8.84
N MET A 121 -6.75 18.48 -9.61
CA MET A 121 -6.15 18.56 -10.95
C MET A 121 -6.96 19.46 -11.91
N GLN A 122 -8.29 19.54 -11.76
CA GLN A 122 -9.10 20.50 -12.52
C GLN A 122 -8.78 21.95 -12.15
N LEU A 123 -8.52 22.25 -10.88
CA LEU A 123 -8.11 23.58 -10.44
C LEU A 123 -6.72 23.93 -10.97
N VAL A 124 -5.77 23.01 -10.87
CA VAL A 124 -4.40 23.14 -11.42
C VAL A 124 -4.44 23.45 -12.92
N ALA A 125 -5.21 22.67 -13.70
CA ALA A 125 -5.31 22.87 -15.14
C ALA A 125 -5.92 24.24 -15.51
N ARG A 126 -6.86 24.76 -14.69
CA ARG A 126 -7.42 26.10 -14.88
C ARG A 126 -6.42 27.21 -14.52
N GLU A 127 -5.64 27.01 -13.46
CA GLU A 127 -4.63 27.98 -13.01
C GLU A 127 -3.49 28.15 -14.02
N LEU A 128 -3.12 27.04 -14.68
CA LEU A 128 -2.13 27.04 -15.76
C LEU A 128 -2.70 27.43 -17.14
N ASP A 129 -3.98 27.84 -17.20
CA ASP A 129 -4.70 28.20 -18.44
C ASP A 129 -4.60 27.13 -19.55
N LEU A 130 -4.70 25.85 -19.16
CA LEU A 130 -4.57 24.73 -20.10
C LEU A 130 -5.87 24.49 -20.87
N ASP A 131 -5.77 24.35 -22.19
CA ASP A 131 -6.91 23.95 -23.03
C ASP A 131 -7.39 22.54 -22.62
N PRO A 132 -8.61 22.39 -22.08
CA PRO A 132 -9.13 21.11 -21.60
C PRO A 132 -9.35 20.08 -22.71
N LYS A 133 -9.41 20.50 -23.98
CA LYS A 133 -9.47 19.57 -25.12
C LYS A 133 -8.11 18.92 -25.38
N ARG A 134 -7.02 19.67 -25.17
CA ARG A 134 -5.65 19.21 -25.39
C ARG A 134 -5.05 18.54 -24.15
N TYR A 135 -5.37 19.06 -22.96
CA TYR A 135 -4.87 18.60 -21.67
C TYR A 135 -6.04 18.30 -20.72
N PRO A 136 -6.80 17.21 -20.96
CA PRO A 136 -7.95 16.89 -20.12
C PRO A 136 -7.48 16.60 -18.68
N PRO A 137 -8.07 17.23 -17.64
CA PRO A 137 -7.62 17.08 -16.25
C PRO A 137 -7.60 15.63 -15.75
N ARG A 138 -8.55 14.80 -16.19
CA ARG A 138 -8.57 13.37 -15.88
C ARG A 138 -7.35 12.65 -16.44
N GLY A 139 -6.91 13.01 -17.65
CA GLY A 139 -5.73 12.44 -18.29
C GLY A 139 -4.43 12.92 -17.64
N LEU A 140 -4.37 14.16 -17.19
CA LEU A 140 -3.25 14.68 -16.39
C LEU A 140 -3.14 13.95 -15.04
N ALA A 141 -4.26 13.84 -14.30
CA ALA A 141 -4.29 13.13 -13.02
C ALA A 141 -3.85 11.66 -13.14
N ALA A 142 -4.29 10.96 -14.19
CA ALA A 142 -3.87 9.59 -14.44
C ALA A 142 -2.37 9.48 -14.75
N GLN A 143 -1.80 10.43 -15.49
CA GLN A 143 -0.36 10.45 -15.77
C GLN A 143 0.46 10.75 -14.52
N VAL A 144 0.01 11.70 -13.67
CA VAL A 144 0.62 11.97 -12.37
C VAL A 144 0.58 10.72 -11.47
N SER A 145 -0.56 10.05 -11.39
CA SER A 145 -0.70 8.80 -10.64
C SER A 145 0.27 7.71 -11.14
N ASN A 146 0.44 7.57 -12.46
CA ASN A 146 1.42 6.64 -13.02
C ASN A 146 2.87 7.02 -12.65
N LEU A 147 3.22 8.31 -12.66
CA LEU A 147 4.54 8.77 -12.24
C LEU A 147 4.81 8.42 -10.77
N LYS A 148 3.85 8.67 -9.88
CA LYS A 148 3.95 8.30 -8.46
C LYS A 148 4.09 6.79 -8.26
N ASN A 149 3.34 5.97 -9.00
CA ASN A 149 3.46 4.51 -8.94
C ASN A 149 4.84 3.99 -9.40
N GLU A 150 5.54 4.75 -10.26
CA GLU A 150 6.92 4.48 -10.67
C GLU A 150 7.96 5.18 -9.75
N LEU A 151 7.50 5.77 -8.64
CA LEU A 151 8.31 6.51 -7.66
C LEU A 151 9.06 7.70 -8.28
N ILE A 152 8.41 8.41 -9.20
CA ILE A 152 8.94 9.60 -9.86
C ILE A 152 8.30 10.84 -9.24
N ASP A 153 9.09 11.59 -8.48
CA ASP A 153 8.72 12.89 -7.93
C ASP A 153 8.74 13.99 -9.01
N PRO A 154 8.07 15.14 -8.79
CA PRO A 154 8.09 16.24 -9.76
C PRO A 154 9.50 16.71 -10.13
N ASP A 155 10.42 16.71 -9.16
CA ASP A 155 11.81 17.15 -9.36
C ASP A 155 12.65 16.13 -10.15
N ASP A 156 12.26 14.85 -10.14
CA ASP A 156 12.93 13.76 -10.86
C ASP A 156 12.35 13.53 -12.26
N PHE A 157 11.18 14.12 -12.54
CA PHE A 157 10.53 13.96 -13.84
C PHE A 157 11.29 14.73 -14.94
N ASP A 158 11.79 14.00 -15.94
CA ASP A 158 12.54 14.56 -17.09
C ASP A 158 11.65 14.64 -18.36
N PRO A 159 10.94 15.76 -18.59
CA PRO A 159 9.96 15.86 -19.65
C PRO A 159 10.58 15.89 -21.05
N LYS A 160 10.17 14.93 -21.89
CA LYS A 160 10.50 14.84 -23.31
C LYS A 160 9.41 15.48 -24.17
N GLY A 161 9.70 16.70 -24.62
CA GLY A 161 8.88 17.45 -25.57
C GLY A 161 7.75 18.27 -24.93
N PRO A 162 6.99 19.04 -25.74
CA PRO A 162 6.08 20.06 -25.23
C PRO A 162 4.94 19.54 -24.35
N ILE A 163 4.41 18.35 -24.64
CA ILE A 163 3.30 17.76 -23.87
C ILE A 163 3.76 17.36 -22.46
N GLN A 164 4.92 16.71 -22.35
CA GLN A 164 5.46 16.31 -21.05
C GLN A 164 5.89 17.51 -20.21
N ARG A 165 6.36 18.60 -20.82
CA ARG A 165 6.66 19.84 -20.06
C ARG A 165 5.42 20.38 -19.35
N VAL A 166 4.29 20.44 -20.06
CA VAL A 166 3.00 20.83 -19.46
C VAL A 166 2.59 19.86 -18.35
N LEU A 167 2.81 18.56 -18.53
CA LEU A 167 2.56 17.58 -17.47
C LEU A 167 3.44 17.84 -16.23
N GLY A 168 4.73 18.13 -16.42
CA GLY A 168 5.67 18.41 -15.33
C GLY A 168 5.29 19.68 -14.56
N GLU A 169 4.88 20.74 -15.26
CA GLU A 169 4.37 21.97 -14.66
C GLU A 169 3.07 21.69 -13.86
N ALA A 170 2.13 20.94 -14.44
CA ALA A 170 0.90 20.55 -13.76
C ALA A 170 1.17 19.65 -12.55
N TYR A 171 2.11 18.72 -12.64
CA TYR A 171 2.47 17.82 -11.54
C TYR A 171 3.11 18.59 -10.38
N SER A 172 4.06 19.48 -10.67
CA SER A 172 4.72 20.33 -9.68
C SER A 172 3.71 21.19 -8.92
N LEU A 173 2.82 21.88 -9.65
CA LEU A 173 1.77 22.69 -9.04
C LEU A 173 0.77 21.84 -8.26
N TYR A 174 0.39 20.65 -8.76
CA TYR A 174 -0.48 19.72 -8.06
C TYR A 174 0.11 19.28 -6.70
N GLN A 175 1.38 18.86 -6.65
CA GLN A 175 2.04 18.49 -5.39
C GLN A 175 2.16 19.69 -4.45
N GLN A 176 2.48 20.88 -4.97
CA GLN A 176 2.52 22.10 -4.15
C GLN A 176 1.16 22.39 -3.50
N ARG A 177 0.06 22.21 -4.25
CA ARG A 177 -1.30 22.43 -3.72
C ARG A 177 -1.68 21.40 -2.66
N LEU A 178 -1.30 20.13 -2.82
CA LEU A 178 -1.47 19.11 -1.78
C LEU A 178 -0.71 19.49 -0.50
N GLN A 179 0.55 19.89 -0.63
CA GLN A 179 1.38 20.30 0.51
C GLN A 179 0.80 21.52 1.25
N GLN A 180 0.33 22.54 0.51
CA GLN A 180 -0.34 23.72 1.07
C GLN A 180 -1.62 23.35 1.84
N ALA A 181 -2.36 22.36 1.36
CA ALA A 181 -3.56 21.85 2.02
C ALA A 181 -3.25 20.88 3.19
N HIS A 182 -1.97 20.57 3.43
CA HIS A 182 -1.55 19.48 4.31
C HIS A 182 -2.29 18.17 3.98
N ALA A 183 -2.38 17.86 2.69
CA ALA A 183 -3.04 16.68 2.18
C ALA A 183 -2.04 15.77 1.46
N LEU A 184 -2.35 14.48 1.47
CA LEU A 184 -1.74 13.45 0.63
C LEU A 184 -2.85 12.88 -0.23
N ASP A 185 -2.56 12.51 -1.48
CA ASP A 185 -3.46 11.60 -2.20
C ASP A 185 -3.11 10.13 -1.90
N PHE A 186 -3.83 9.22 -2.55
CA PHE A 186 -3.68 7.79 -2.29
C PHE A 186 -2.31 7.25 -2.71
N ASP A 187 -1.76 7.77 -3.80
CA ASP A 187 -0.46 7.33 -4.31
C ASP A 187 0.68 7.86 -3.43
N ASP A 188 0.54 9.05 -2.84
CA ASP A 188 1.49 9.61 -1.85
C ASP A 188 1.60 8.78 -0.56
N LEU A 189 0.70 7.82 -0.33
CA LEU A 189 0.78 6.97 0.86
C LEU A 189 1.89 5.92 0.74
N ILE A 190 2.41 5.61 -0.45
CA ILE A 190 3.40 4.55 -0.68
C ILE A 190 4.75 5.18 -0.99
#